data_AF-A0A853BX52-F1
#
_entry.id   AF-A0A853BX52-F1
#
_cell.length_a   1.000
_cell.length_b   1.000
_cell.length_c   1.000
_cell.angle_alpha   90.00
_cell.angle_beta   90.00
_cell.angle_gamma   90.00
#
_symmetry.space_group_name_H-M   'P 1'
#
loop_
_entity.id
_entity.type
_entity.pdbx_description
1 polymer ?
#
loop_
_entity_poly.entity_id
_entity_poly.type
_entity_poly.pdbx_seq_one_letter_code
_entity_poly.pdbx_strand_id
1 'polypeptide(L)'
;MSNSGEYGQDHGALTRAAGMIAEARTDFLGYSNRLSGQIAAVQGKWGGAGATAFFTLNQAWTEKQKVIVDALNEFEAALTDTERDNTDVDEQQGAGYTQLAGRLDA
;
A
#
# COMPACT_ATOMS: atom_id res chain seq x y z
N MET A 1 13.40 17.35 -29.23
CA MET A 1 12.63 16.23 -28.66
C MET A 1 12.93 16.20 -27.19
N SER A 2 12.03 16.76 -26.38
CA SER A 2 12.19 16.98 -24.95
C SER A 2 11.64 15.78 -24.17
N ASN A 3 12.49 14.79 -23.89
CA ASN A 3 12.14 13.70 -22.96
C ASN A 3 12.58 14.02 -21.51
N SER A 4 13.36 15.07 -21.30
CA SER A 4 13.92 15.41 -19.99
C SER A 4 12.90 15.92 -18.96
N GLY A 5 11.66 16.21 -19.39
CA GLY A 5 10.58 16.68 -18.52
C GLY A 5 9.63 15.58 -18.03
N GLU A 6 9.64 14.40 -18.65
CA GLU A 6 8.74 13.30 -18.31
C GLU A 6 9.29 12.49 -17.12
N TYR A 7 10.59 12.20 -17.11
CA TYR A 7 11.25 11.51 -15.98
C TYR A 7 11.15 12.32 -14.68
N GLY A 8 11.38 13.65 -14.73
CA GLY A 8 11.41 14.51 -13.55
C GLY A 8 10.06 14.85 -12.89
N GLN A 9 8.94 14.75 -13.61
CA GLN A 9 7.59 15.12 -13.11
C GLN A 9 6.84 13.94 -12.49
N ASP A 10 7.17 12.71 -12.86
CA ASP A 10 6.56 11.50 -12.31
C ASP A 10 7.18 11.08 -10.96
N HIS A 11 8.40 11.55 -10.67
CA HIS A 11 9.05 11.32 -9.39
C HIS A 11 8.19 11.78 -8.20
N GLY A 12 7.82 10.84 -7.34
CA GLY A 12 7.01 11.05 -6.15
C GLY A 12 5.50 10.88 -6.35
N ALA A 13 5.01 10.61 -7.56
CA ALA A 13 3.59 10.23 -7.76
C ALA A 13 3.28 8.90 -7.07
N LEU A 14 4.15 7.89 -7.23
CA LEU A 14 3.98 6.58 -6.59
C LEU A 14 4.18 6.67 -5.07
N THR A 15 5.13 7.49 -4.60
CA THR A 15 5.30 7.75 -3.16
C THR A 15 4.05 8.38 -2.54
N ARG A 16 3.42 9.35 -3.22
CA ARG A 16 2.15 9.93 -2.75
C ARG A 16 1.03 8.90 -2.73
N ALA A 17 0.93 8.07 -3.76
CA ALA A 17 -0.06 6.98 -3.82
C ALA A 17 0.16 5.96 -2.70
N ALA A 18 1.41 5.56 -2.42
CA ALA A 18 1.77 4.69 -1.30
C ALA A 18 1.34 5.29 0.05
N GLY A 19 1.54 6.61 0.23
CA GLY A 19 1.03 7.33 1.41
C GLY A 19 -0.48 7.25 1.57
N MET A 20 -1.24 7.46 0.49
CA MET A 20 -2.72 7.33 0.53
C MET A 20 -3.16 5.89 0.86
N ILE A 21 -2.44 4.88 0.39
CA ILE A 21 -2.72 3.48 0.71
C ILE A 21 -2.43 3.18 2.19
N ALA A 22 -1.34 3.72 2.73
CA ALA A 22 -1.01 3.60 4.15
C ALA A 22 -2.06 4.27 5.05
N GLU A 23 -2.58 5.43 4.65
CA GLU A 23 -3.71 6.10 5.32
C GLU A 23 -4.97 5.24 5.26
N ALA A 24 -5.34 4.76 4.07
CA ALA A 24 -6.51 3.88 3.89
C ALA A 24 -6.41 2.59 4.71
N ARG A 25 -5.20 2.00 4.82
CA ARG A 25 -4.93 0.84 5.66
C ARG A 25 -5.18 1.15 7.13
N THR A 26 -4.70 2.31 7.60
CA THR A 26 -4.86 2.76 8.98
C THR A 26 -6.33 2.98 9.32
N ASP A 27 -7.07 3.65 8.43
CA ASP A 27 -8.51 3.87 8.57
C ASP A 27 -9.27 2.55 8.60
N PHE A 28 -8.98 1.64 7.68
CA PHE A 28 -9.61 0.32 7.62
C PHE A 28 -9.37 -0.49 8.90
N LEU A 29 -8.14 -0.47 9.43
CA LEU A 29 -7.83 -1.08 10.72
C LEU A 29 -8.66 -0.46 11.86
N GLY A 30 -8.79 0.86 11.88
CA GLY A 30 -9.62 1.57 12.85
C GLY A 30 -11.09 1.16 12.80
N TYR A 31 -11.69 1.15 11.60
CA TYR A 31 -13.07 0.71 11.40
C TYR A 31 -13.26 -0.75 11.79
N SER A 32 -12.31 -1.61 11.43
CA SER A 32 -12.42 -3.04 11.73
C SER A 32 -12.33 -3.33 13.22
N ASN A 33 -11.38 -2.70 13.93
CA ASN A 33 -11.27 -2.83 15.38
C ASN A 33 -12.53 -2.33 16.10
N ARG A 34 -13.13 -1.24 15.60
CA ARG A 34 -14.40 -0.74 16.13
C ARG A 34 -15.52 -1.74 15.92
N LEU A 35 -15.66 -2.31 14.72
CA LEU A 35 -16.70 -3.30 14.44
C LEU A 35 -16.51 -4.56 15.30
N SER A 36 -15.28 -5.07 15.41
CA SER A 36 -14.95 -6.21 16.27
C SER A 36 -15.28 -5.94 17.74
N GLY A 37 -15.01 -4.73 18.25
CA GLY A 37 -15.40 -4.32 19.60
C GLY A 37 -16.91 -4.24 19.80
N GLN A 38 -17.64 -3.70 18.82
CA GLN A 38 -19.11 -3.65 18.84
C GLN A 38 -19.72 -5.06 18.84
N ILE A 39 -19.18 -5.94 17.99
CA ILE A 39 -19.51 -7.36 17.90
C ILE A 39 -19.28 -8.02 19.28
N ALA A 40 -18.09 -7.91 19.87
CA ALA A 40 -17.80 -8.47 21.18
C ALA A 40 -18.76 -7.98 22.29
N ALA A 41 -19.15 -6.69 22.27
CA ALA A 41 -20.05 -6.11 23.26
C ALA A 41 -21.47 -6.69 23.24
N VAL A 42 -21.96 -7.15 22.07
CA VAL A 42 -23.29 -7.80 21.96
C VAL A 42 -23.27 -9.30 22.20
N GLN A 43 -22.09 -9.93 22.22
CA GLN A 43 -21.94 -11.37 22.48
C GLN A 43 -22.63 -11.82 23.77
N GLY A 44 -22.50 -11.04 24.86
CA GLY A 44 -23.12 -11.33 26.15
C GLY A 44 -24.66 -11.34 26.13
N LYS A 45 -25.29 -10.78 25.09
CA LYS A 45 -26.75 -10.77 24.91
C LYS A 45 -27.25 -11.95 24.07
N TRP A 46 -26.38 -12.62 23.31
CA TRP A 46 -26.74 -13.64 22.33
C TRP A 46 -26.41 -15.02 22.91
N GLY A 47 -27.28 -15.56 23.76
CA GLY A 47 -27.17 -16.93 24.28
C GLY A 47 -27.75 -17.98 23.31
N GLY A 48 -27.23 -19.21 23.35
CA GLY A 48 -27.76 -20.33 22.55
C GLY A 48 -27.32 -20.31 21.08
N ALA A 49 -28.21 -20.67 20.15
CA ALA A 49 -27.89 -20.78 18.71
C ALA A 49 -27.38 -19.47 18.07
N GLY A 50 -27.73 -18.31 18.64
CA GLY A 50 -27.20 -17.00 18.22
C GLY A 50 -25.70 -16.83 18.51
N ALA A 51 -25.17 -17.49 19.55
CA ALA A 51 -23.76 -17.44 19.90
C ALA A 51 -22.87 -18.11 18.83
N THR A 52 -23.34 -19.20 18.23
CA THR A 52 -22.61 -19.91 17.17
C THR A 52 -22.54 -19.08 15.89
N ALA A 53 -23.68 -18.54 15.44
CA ALA A 53 -23.73 -17.67 14.26
C ALA A 53 -22.85 -16.43 14.43
N PHE A 54 -22.81 -15.88 15.64
CA PHE A 54 -21.92 -14.79 16.02
C PHE A 54 -20.44 -15.17 15.89
N PHE A 55 -20.05 -16.34 16.43
CA PHE A 55 -18.66 -16.79 16.37
C PHE A 55 -18.19 -16.97 14.92
N THR A 56 -19.04 -17.56 14.07
CA THR A 56 -18.79 -17.69 12.64
C THR A 56 -18.63 -16.33 11.96
N LEU A 57 -19.50 -15.36 12.25
CA LEU A 57 -19.38 -14.01 11.71
C LEU A 57 -18.07 -13.36 12.13
N ASN A 58 -17.71 -13.44 13.42
CA ASN A 58 -16.50 -12.83 13.95
C ASN A 58 -15.23 -13.43 13.32
N GLN A 59 -15.21 -14.76 13.15
CA GLN A 59 -14.10 -15.44 12.48
C GLN A 59 -13.98 -15.01 11.02
N ALA A 60 -15.09 -15.07 10.26
CA ALA A 60 -15.10 -14.65 8.87
C ALA A 60 -14.69 -13.18 8.73
N TRP A 61 -15.16 -12.30 9.60
CA TRP A 61 -14.78 -10.89 9.63
C TRP A 61 -13.26 -10.72 9.83
N THR A 62 -12.70 -11.39 10.83
CA THR A 62 -11.27 -11.33 11.15
C THR A 62 -10.41 -11.81 9.96
N GLU A 63 -10.81 -12.91 9.33
CA GLU A 63 -10.11 -13.45 8.17
C GLU A 63 -10.18 -12.49 6.97
N LYS A 64 -11.35 -11.94 6.67
CA LYS A 64 -11.53 -11.01 5.54
C LYS A 64 -10.81 -9.68 5.76
N GLN A 65 -10.82 -9.16 6.98
CA GLN A 65 -10.04 -7.98 7.34
C GLN A 65 -8.55 -8.22 7.07
N LYS A 66 -8.01 -9.35 7.53
CA LYS A 66 -6.60 -9.66 7.36
C LYS A 66 -6.19 -9.65 5.88
N VAL A 67 -7.00 -10.28 5.01
CA VAL A 67 -6.75 -10.29 3.56
C VAL A 67 -6.66 -8.88 2.99
N ILE A 68 -7.57 -7.97 3.39
CA ILE A 68 -7.57 -6.59 2.89
C ILE A 68 -6.33 -5.83 3.38
N VAL A 69 -5.98 -5.95 4.67
CA VAL A 69 -4.79 -5.28 5.23
C VAL A 69 -3.51 -5.79 4.58
N ASP A 70 -3.39 -7.10 4.39
CA ASP A 70 -2.23 -7.72 3.75
C ASP A 70 -2.10 -7.24 2.30
N ALA A 71 -3.20 -7.17 1.54
CA ALA A 71 -3.21 -6.65 0.18
C ALA A 71 -2.82 -5.15 0.09
N LEU A 72 -3.28 -4.33 1.04
CA LEU A 72 -2.89 -2.92 1.11
C LEU A 72 -1.40 -2.75 1.43
N ASN A 73 -0.85 -3.57 2.33
CA ASN A 73 0.59 -3.58 2.61
C ASN A 73 1.43 -3.98 1.40
N GLU A 74 1.02 -5.04 0.70
CA GLU A 74 1.74 -5.50 -0.51
C GLU A 74 1.69 -4.45 -1.61
N PHE A 75 0.56 -3.77 -1.78
CA PHE A 75 0.43 -2.73 -2.78
C PHE A 75 1.28 -1.49 -2.45
N GLU A 76 1.31 -1.06 -1.19
CA GLU A 76 2.19 0.01 -0.71
C GLU A 76 3.67 -0.31 -0.98
N ALA A 77 4.09 -1.53 -0.67
CA ALA A 77 5.45 -2.00 -0.91
C ALA A 77 5.78 -1.98 -2.42
N ALA A 78 4.90 -2.51 -3.26
CA ALA A 78 5.10 -2.54 -4.71
C ALA A 78 5.26 -1.13 -5.32
N LEU A 79 4.50 -0.14 -4.85
CA LEU A 79 4.62 1.24 -5.32
C LEU A 79 5.95 1.87 -4.88
N THR A 80 6.37 1.63 -3.65
CA THR A 80 7.62 2.16 -3.10
C THR A 80 8.83 1.55 -3.81
N ASP A 81 8.79 0.24 -4.06
CA ASP A 81 9.84 -0.48 -4.80
C ASP A 81 9.91 -0.01 -6.25
N THR A 82 8.77 0.18 -6.91
CA THR A 82 8.72 0.68 -8.30
C THR A 82 9.31 2.09 -8.43
N GLU A 83 8.99 3.00 -7.50
CA GLU A 83 9.56 4.35 -7.51
C GLU A 83 11.08 4.34 -7.35
N ARG A 84 11.56 3.53 -6.39
CA ARG A 84 12.99 3.37 -6.14
C ARG A 84 13.70 2.79 -7.36
N ASP A 85 13.16 1.72 -7.94
CA ASP A 85 13.75 1.07 -9.11
C ASP A 85 13.76 2.02 -10.32
N ASN A 86 12.71 2.83 -10.52
CA ASN A 86 12.71 3.88 -11.55
C ASN A 86 13.82 4.92 -11.31
N THR A 87 13.98 5.38 -10.07
CA THR A 87 15.03 6.34 -9.69
C THR A 87 16.42 5.78 -9.95
N ASP A 88 16.67 4.53 -9.53
CA ASP A 88 17.96 3.86 -9.73
C ASP A 88 18.29 3.67 -11.23
N VAL A 89 17.29 3.33 -12.05
CA VAL A 89 17.45 3.19 -13.51
C VAL A 89 17.77 4.54 -14.16
N ASP A 90 17.10 5.61 -13.77
CA ASP A 90 17.34 6.95 -14.31
C ASP A 90 18.73 7.49 -13.95
N GLU A 91 19.18 7.29 -12.70
CA GLU A 91 20.54 7.65 -12.27
C GLU A 91 21.63 6.90 -13.05
N GLN A 92 21.45 5.60 -13.26
CA GLN A 92 22.39 4.77 -14.03
C GLN A 92 22.47 5.21 -15.50
N GLN A 93 21.34 5.51 -16.12
CA GLN A 93 21.32 6.00 -17.51
C GLN A 93 21.96 7.39 -17.61
N GLY A 94 21.65 8.30 -16.68
CA GLY A 94 22.23 9.65 -16.64
C GLY A 94 23.76 9.64 -16.51
N ALA A 95 24.30 8.75 -15.67
CA ALA A 95 25.74 8.57 -15.53
C ALA A 95 26.40 8.06 -16.83
N GLY A 96 25.75 7.13 -17.52
CA GLY A 96 26.21 6.60 -18.82
C GLY A 96 26.23 7.66 -19.92
N TYR A 97 25.17 8.49 -20.01
CA TYR A 97 25.11 9.59 -20.96
C TYR A 97 26.18 10.65 -20.71
N THR A 98 26.39 11.01 -19.43
CA THR A 98 27.41 12.01 -19.04
C THR A 98 28.82 11.53 -19.39
N GLN A 99 29.14 10.26 -19.15
CA GLN A 99 30.42 9.67 -19.54
C GLN A 99 30.60 9.62 -21.05
N LEU A 100 29.56 9.29 -21.81
CA LEU A 100 29.63 9.24 -23.27
C LEU A 100 29.82 10.64 -23.86
N ALA A 101 29.07 11.63 -23.37
CA ALA A 101 29.20 13.03 -23.79
C ALA A 101 30.62 13.57 -23.54
N GLY A 102 31.17 13.35 -22.34
CA GLY A 102 32.54 13.76 -22.02
C GLY A 102 33.64 13.09 -22.87
N ARG A 103 33.33 11.96 -23.52
CA ARG A 103 34.25 11.28 -24.47
C ARG A 103 34.09 11.76 -25.91
N LEU A 104 32.96 12.36 -26.26
CA LEU A 104 32.71 12.90 -27.59
C LEU A 104 33.17 14.36 -27.71
N ASP A 105 33.27 15.07 -26.59
CA ASP A 105 33.76 16.45 -26.50
C ASP A 105 35.29 16.58 -26.32
N ALA A 106 36.02 15.45 -26.23
CA ALA A 106 37.48 15.37 -26.07
C ALA A 106 38.16 14.80 -27.32
#